data_AF-A0A0N0Y076-F1
#
_entry.id   AF-A0A0N0Y076-F1
#
_cell.length_a   1.000
_cell.length_b   1.000
_cell.length_c   1.000
_cell.angle_alpha   90.00
_cell.angle_beta   90.00
_cell.angle_gamma   90.00
#
_symmetry.space_group_name_H-M   'P 1'
#
loop_
_entity.id
_entity.type
_entity.pdbx_description
1 polymer ?
#
loop_
_entity_poly.entity_id
_entity_poly.type
_entity_poly.pdbx_seq_one_letter_code
_entity_poly.pdbx_strand_id
1 'polypeptide(L)'
;MQATAYTYDDATRSGSVLLDDGTPLPFDAAAFDAGGLRLLRPGQRVRIEFAGEAGGGDGAEAGAEGAGDGRRIVLITLQTL
;
A
#
# COMPACT_ATOMS: atom_id res chain seq x y z
N MET A 1 -5.34 1.56 -7.13
CA MET A 1 -4.36 0.73 -7.89
C MET A 1 -4.44 -0.72 -7.42
N GLN A 2 -4.04 -1.71 -8.21
CA GLN A 2 -3.96 -3.13 -7.79
C GLN A 2 -2.53 -3.47 -7.37
N ALA A 3 -2.39 -4.40 -6.41
CA ALA A 3 -1.11 -4.91 -5.96
C ALA A 3 -1.25 -6.35 -5.43
N THR A 4 -0.11 -6.99 -5.18
CA THR A 4 -0.05 -8.34 -4.58
C THR A 4 0.75 -8.28 -3.28
N ALA A 5 0.21 -8.78 -2.17
CA ALA A 5 0.95 -8.89 -0.93
C ALA A 5 2.23 -9.70 -1.12
N TYR A 6 3.37 -9.15 -0.70
CA TYR A 6 4.68 -9.79 -0.84
C TYR A 6 5.22 -10.28 0.50
N THR A 7 5.28 -9.39 1.47
CA THR A 7 5.64 -9.71 2.86
C THR A 7 4.56 -9.19 3.81
N TYR A 8 4.41 -9.87 4.95
CA TYR A 8 3.55 -9.43 6.03
C TYR A 8 4.09 -9.99 7.35
N ASP A 9 4.30 -9.09 8.31
CA ASP A 9 4.61 -9.40 9.70
C ASP A 9 3.36 -9.09 10.54
N ASP A 10 2.82 -10.09 11.21
CA ASP A 10 1.60 -9.98 12.00
C ASP A 10 1.82 -9.27 13.35
N ALA A 11 3.03 -9.33 13.90
CA ALA A 11 3.39 -8.68 15.15
C ALA A 11 3.49 -7.16 14.96
N THR A 12 4.04 -6.70 13.84
CA THR A 12 4.17 -5.26 13.53
C THR A 12 3.08 -4.71 12.61
N ARG A 13 2.28 -5.58 11.99
CA ARG A 13 1.29 -5.24 10.96
C ARG A 13 1.89 -4.47 9.78
N SER A 14 3.15 -4.72 9.46
CA SER A 14 3.86 -4.07 8.35
C SER A 14 4.29 -5.08 7.29
N GLY A 15 4.68 -4.59 6.13
CA GLY A 15 5.16 -5.45 5.06
C GLY A 15 5.36 -4.70 3.76
N SER A 16 5.22 -5.40 2.65
CA SER A 16 5.24 -4.80 1.33
C SER A 16 4.26 -5.49 0.37
N VAL A 17 3.84 -4.73 -0.64
CA VAL A 17 3.11 -5.25 -1.78
C VAL A 17 3.98 -5.11 -3.04
N LEU A 18 3.77 -5.96 -4.03
CA LEU A 18 4.29 -5.77 -5.37
C LEU A 18 3.24 -5.05 -6.21
N LEU A 19 3.65 -3.94 -6.82
CA LEU A 19 2.90 -3.29 -7.88
C LEU A 19 2.88 -4.18 -9.14
N ASP A 20 2.04 -3.84 -10.11
CA ASP A 20 1.90 -4.64 -11.34
C ASP A 20 3.19 -4.66 -12.20
N ASP A 21 4.10 -3.68 -12.01
CA ASP A 21 5.42 -3.64 -12.63
C ASP A 21 6.50 -4.43 -11.86
N GLY A 22 6.13 -5.04 -10.73
CA GLY A 22 7.04 -5.79 -9.85
C GLY A 22 7.78 -4.94 -8.81
N THR A 23 7.55 -3.62 -8.75
CA THR A 23 8.16 -2.74 -7.75
C THR A 23 7.62 -3.07 -6.36
N PRO A 24 8.47 -3.35 -5.35
CA PRO A 24 8.04 -3.52 -3.98
C PRO A 24 7.72 -2.16 -3.36
N LEU A 25 6.52 -2.03 -2.81
CA LEU A 25 6.06 -0.85 -2.09
C LEU A 25 5.81 -1.19 -0.62
N PRO A 26 6.61 -0.66 0.32
CA PRO A 26 6.44 -0.92 1.75
C PRO A 26 5.19 -0.24 2.32
N PHE A 27 4.61 -0.84 3.36
CA PHE A 27 3.55 -0.25 4.16
C PHE A 27 3.80 -0.47 5.65
N ASP A 28 3.31 0.46 6.46
CA ASP A 28 3.38 0.42 7.92
C ASP A 28 2.04 -0.03 8.54
N ALA A 29 2.01 -0.14 9.87
CA ALA A 29 0.81 -0.52 10.60
C ALA A 29 -0.37 0.45 10.37
N ALA A 30 -0.09 1.76 10.23
CA ALA A 30 -1.13 2.76 10.03
C ALA A 30 -1.81 2.59 8.65
N ALA A 31 -1.02 2.33 7.61
CA ALA A 31 -1.49 1.99 6.27
C ALA A 31 -2.36 0.71 6.26
N PHE A 32 -1.95 -0.30 7.03
CA PHE A 32 -2.68 -1.56 7.15
C PHE A 32 -4.00 -1.40 7.91
N ASP A 33 -3.97 -0.74 9.07
CA ASP A 33 -5.14 -0.57 9.93
C ASP A 33 -6.21 0.35 9.31
N ALA A 34 -5.80 1.35 8.52
CA ALA A 34 -6.73 2.19 7.75
C ALA A 34 -7.55 1.39 6.72
N GLY A 35 -7.04 0.22 6.31
CA GLY A 35 -7.64 -0.68 5.35
C GLY A 35 -8.75 -1.58 5.88
N GLY A 36 -8.92 -1.66 7.20
CA GLY A 36 -9.89 -2.57 7.84
C GLY A 36 -9.57 -4.06 7.69
N LEU A 37 -8.37 -4.41 7.22
CA LEU A 37 -7.89 -5.79 7.12
C LEU A 37 -7.54 -6.34 8.51
N ARG A 38 -7.81 -7.64 8.72
CA ARG A 38 -7.40 -8.34 9.95
C ARG A 38 -6.05 -9.04 9.81
N LEU A 39 -5.78 -9.63 8.65
CA LEU A 39 -4.55 -10.33 8.28
C LEU A 39 -4.32 -10.17 6.78
N LEU A 40 -3.07 -10.32 6.35
CA LEU A 40 -2.68 -10.36 4.95
C LEU A 40 -1.87 -11.62 4.66
N ARG A 41 -2.24 -12.37 3.64
CA ARG A 41 -1.43 -13.51 3.19
C ARG A 41 -0.50 -13.09 2.05
N PRO A 42 0.80 -13.43 2.08
CA PRO A 42 1.63 -13.33 0.89
C PRO A 42 0.96 -13.99 -0.33
N GLY A 43 1.00 -13.33 -1.48
CA GLY A 43 0.29 -13.71 -2.70
C GLY A 43 -1.17 -13.23 -2.80
N GLN A 44 -1.74 -12.64 -1.74
CA GLN A 44 -3.10 -12.10 -1.76
C GLN A 44 -3.18 -10.86 -2.65
N ARG A 45 -4.17 -10.81 -3.55
CA ARG A 45 -4.50 -9.61 -4.33
C ARG A 45 -5.19 -8.58 -3.45
N VAL A 46 -4.74 -7.33 -3.55
CA VAL A 46 -5.29 -6.19 -2.80
C VAL A 46 -5.41 -4.98 -3.71
N ARG A 47 -6.33 -4.08 -3.38
CA ARG A 47 -6.33 -2.72 -3.92
C ARG A 47 -5.54 -1.84 -2.97
N ILE A 48 -4.74 -0.92 -3.51
CA ILE A 48 -4.07 0.12 -2.72
C ILE A 48 -4.49 1.50 -3.21
N GLU A 49 -4.51 2.46 -2.28
CA GLU A 49 -4.74 3.88 -2.56
C GLU A 49 -3.62 4.69 -1.90
N PHE A 50 -3.11 5.71 -2.59
CA PHE A 50 -2.10 6.60 -2.05
C PHE A 50 -2.76 7.71 -1.23
N ALA A 51 -2.26 7.93 -0.02
CA ALA A 51 -2.68 9.05 0.83
C ALA A 51 -2.27 10.37 0.15
N GLY A 52 -3.24 11.20 -0.19
CA GLY A 52 -3.07 12.43 -0.97
C GLY A 52 -3.98 12.48 -2.20
N GLU A 53 -4.40 11.34 -2.74
CA GLU A 53 -5.37 11.30 -3.84
C GLU A 53 -6.83 11.39 -3.35
N ALA A 54 -7.05 11.18 -2.04
CA ALA A 54 -8.36 11.25 -1.39
C ALA A 54 -8.84 12.69 -1.06
N GLY A 55 -8.14 13.73 -1.54
CA GLY A 55 -8.56 15.12 -1.38
C GLY A 55 -7.75 16.03 -2.28
N GLY A 56 -8.40 16.63 -3.28
CA GLY A 56 -7.75 17.57 -4.20
C GLY A 56 -7.08 18.72 -3.45
N GLY A 57 -5.85 19.04 -3.86
CA GLY A 57 -5.08 20.16 -3.33
C GLY A 57 -3.71 20.27 -3.96
N ASP A 58 -3.62 21.13 -4.97
CA ASP A 58 -2.46 21.76 -5.61
C ASP A 58 -1.05 21.47 -5.06
N GLY A 59 -0.25 20.84 -5.93
CA GLY A 59 1.15 21.21 -6.19
C GLY A 59 2.23 20.76 -5.21
N ALA A 60 3.00 19.74 -5.61
CA ALA A 60 4.46 19.74 -5.50
C ALA A 60 5.04 18.59 -6.34
N GLU A 61 5.81 18.92 -7.38
CA GLU A 61 6.67 17.98 -8.08
C GLU A 61 7.87 17.61 -7.18
N ALA A 62 8.14 16.33 -7.02
CA ALA A 62 9.41 15.83 -6.50
C ALA A 62 9.82 14.59 -7.30
N GLY A 63 10.84 14.75 -8.14
CA GLY A 63 11.61 13.62 -8.64
C GLY A 63 12.51 13.08 -7.54
N ALA A 64 12.61 11.76 -7.42
CA ALA A 64 13.71 11.10 -6.72
C ALA A 64 13.85 9.64 -7.19
N GLU A 65 15.06 9.33 -7.62
CA GLU A 65 15.57 7.99 -7.84
C GLU A 65 15.69 7.25 -6.48
N GLY A 66 15.28 5.98 -6.44
CA GLY A 66 15.79 5.00 -5.47
C GLY A 66 15.67 5.32 -3.98
N ALA A 67 14.47 5.53 -3.46
CA ALA A 67 14.13 5.31 -2.04
C ALA A 67 12.61 5.25 -1.96
N GLY A 68 12.05 4.47 -1.04
CA GLY A 68 10.61 4.44 -0.77
C GLY A 68 10.12 5.85 -0.41
N ASP A 69 9.68 6.59 -1.43
CA ASP A 69 9.10 7.91 -1.33
C ASP A 69 7.91 7.80 -0.37
N GLY A 70 7.79 8.75 0.57
CA GLY A 70 6.92 8.70 1.76
C GLY A 70 5.41 8.69 1.50
N ARG A 71 5.01 8.15 0.35
CA ARG A 71 3.64 7.91 -0.10
C ARG A 71 3.05 6.81 0.77
N ARG A 72 2.36 7.23 1.82
CA ARG A 72 1.50 6.31 2.59
C ARG A 72 0.47 5.70 1.65
N ILE A 73 0.25 4.39 1.81
CA ILE A 73 -0.84 3.68 1.12
C ILE A 73 -1.91 3.23 2.11
N VAL A 74 -3.09 2.89 1.60
CA VAL A 74 -4.13 2.17 2.35
C VAL A 74 -4.40 0.86 1.64
N LEU A 75 -4.43 -0.26 2.38
CA LEU A 75 -4.69 -1.60 1.82
C LEU A 75 -6.18 -1.93 1.89
N ILE A 76 -6.83 -2.08 0.74
CA ILE A 76 -8.27 -2.30 0.65
C ILE A 76 -8.53 -3.74 0.18
N THR A 77 -9.46 -4.42 0.84
CA THR A 77 -9.97 -5.73 0.39
C THR A 77 -10.62 -5.59 -0.97
N LEU A 78 -10.29 -6.51 -1.89
CA LEU A 78 -11.14 -6.74 -3.05
C LEU A 78 -12.48 -7.29 -2.56
N GLN A 79 -13.52 -6.47 -2.59
CA GLN A 79 -14.89 -6.94 -2.43
C GLN A 79 -15.29 -7.55 -3.77
N THR A 80 -15.52 -8.86 -3.80
CA THR A 80 -16.29 -9.46 -4.89
C THR A 80 -17.73 -8.96 -4.73
N LEU A 81 -18.21 -8.17 -5.69
CA LEU A 81 -19.63 -7.83 -5.83
C LEU A 81 -20.47 -9.08 -6.10
#